data_AF-A0A0D0BTA3-F1
#
_entry.id   AF-A0A0D0BTA3-F1
#
_cell.length_a   1.000
_cell.length_b   1.000
_cell.length_c   1.000
_cell.angle_alpha   90.00
_cell.angle_beta   90.00
_cell.angle_gamma   90.00
#
_symmetry.space_group_name_H-M   'P 1'
#
loop_
_entity.id
_entity.type
_entity.pdbx_description
1 polymer ?
#
loop_
_entity_poly.entity_id
_entity_poly.type
_entity_poly.pdbx_seq_one_letter_code
_entity_poly.pdbx_strand_id
1 'polypeptide(L)'
;MHLAGHRYLYLIPPSFYKHPGEDIHGQYHTASGYLYGKGATLFDKMKADQHKRHREHVIYYPFADDGEWELAKFLAKHLTQTAINEFLRLKWFHKREKPSFNSAEQLLGWIDTLPSGPVWQCTTLQIQDCATTHPINLIWRDGKEVVEDILSNLIFANYMTFDPHVVMHGMEREYSEFFTGNRVHHIQDQLPEGATIIPIILASDKTPMTRHTGGLEMHPVFITIGNIQSDVRMQATSRTHPHFR
;
A
#
# COMPACT_ATOMS: atom_id res chain seq x y z
N MET A 1 -28.85 -4.49 -13.74
CA MET A 1 -29.38 -4.58 -12.37
C MET A 1 -28.82 -3.37 -11.62
N HIS A 2 -29.57 -2.28 -11.52
CA HIS A 2 -29.12 -1.06 -10.85
C HIS A 2 -29.07 -1.33 -9.34
N LEU A 3 -27.87 -1.41 -8.77
CA LEU A 3 -27.68 -1.37 -7.32
C LEU A 3 -27.94 0.07 -6.89
N ALA A 4 -28.95 0.29 -6.05
CA ALA A 4 -29.23 1.59 -5.46
C ALA A 4 -28.10 1.94 -4.48
N GLY A 5 -27.14 2.75 -4.93
CA GLY A 5 -26.09 3.30 -4.08
C GLY A 5 -26.62 4.48 -3.26
N HIS A 6 -26.26 4.56 -1.98
CA HIS A 6 -26.50 5.75 -1.16
C HIS A 6 -25.26 6.64 -1.18
N ARG A 7 -25.45 7.96 -1.27
CA ARG A 7 -24.36 8.96 -1.23
C ARG A 7 -23.94 9.16 0.22
N TYR A 8 -22.72 8.76 0.59
CA TYR A 8 -22.16 8.98 1.92
C TYR A 8 -21.05 10.03 1.84
N LEU A 9 -20.97 10.90 2.83
CA LEU A 9 -19.82 11.80 2.98
C LEU A 9 -18.66 10.97 3.53
N TYR A 10 -17.65 10.72 2.68
CA TYR A 10 -16.32 10.35 3.17
C TYR A 10 -15.83 11.43 4.14
N LEU A 11 -14.74 11.15 4.89
CA LEU A 11 -14.03 12.21 5.62
C LEU A 11 -13.90 13.43 4.71
N ILE A 12 -14.29 14.59 5.25
CA ILE A 12 -14.27 15.86 4.52
C ILE A 12 -12.85 16.02 3.94
N PRO A 13 -12.69 16.09 2.60
CA PRO A 13 -11.40 16.34 1.98
C PRO A 13 -10.71 17.53 2.64
N PRO A 14 -9.38 17.51 2.78
CA PRO A 14 -8.66 18.59 3.46
C PRO A 14 -8.93 19.97 2.85
N SER A 15 -9.19 20.02 1.55
CA SER A 15 -9.60 21.20 0.80
C SER A 15 -10.95 21.80 1.24
N PHE A 16 -11.74 21.10 2.05
CA PHE A 16 -12.99 21.59 2.63
C PHE A 16 -12.89 21.90 4.13
N TYR A 17 -11.69 21.77 4.73
CA TYR A 17 -11.47 22.22 6.10
C TYR A 17 -11.58 23.75 6.16
N LYS A 18 -12.50 24.25 6.98
CA LYS A 18 -12.71 25.69 7.18
C LYS A 18 -11.84 26.17 8.34
N HIS A 19 -11.01 27.19 8.12
CA HIS A 19 -10.41 27.94 9.22
C HIS A 19 -11.28 29.17 9.59
N PRO A 20 -11.24 29.64 10.85
CA PRO A 20 -12.04 30.80 11.26
C PRO A 20 -11.70 32.04 10.41
N GLY A 21 -12.70 32.57 9.70
CA GLY A 21 -12.56 33.75 8.84
C GLY A 21 -12.40 33.45 7.34
N GLU A 22 -12.33 32.18 6.94
CA GLU A 22 -12.25 31.79 5.54
C GLU A 22 -13.62 31.51 4.92
N ASP A 23 -13.82 32.00 3.69
CA ASP A 23 -15.03 31.79 2.90
C ASP A 23 -14.83 30.62 1.92
N ILE A 24 -14.81 29.40 2.47
CA ILE A 24 -14.64 28.17 1.68
C ILE A 24 -15.98 27.51 1.37
N HIS A 25 -16.22 27.29 0.08
CA HIS A 25 -17.38 26.56 -0.45
C HIS A 25 -16.95 25.36 -1.27
N GLY A 26 -17.64 24.24 -1.06
CA GLY A 26 -17.33 22.97 -1.68
C GLY A 26 -18.52 22.34 -2.37
N GLN A 27 -18.32 21.83 -3.59
CA GLN A 27 -19.34 21.09 -4.31
C GLN A 27 -18.76 19.82 -4.94
N TYR A 28 -19.29 18.67 -4.53
CA TYR A 28 -19.00 17.39 -5.16
C TYR A 28 -19.70 17.23 -6.50
N HIS A 29 -19.06 16.48 -7.39
CA HIS A 29 -19.60 16.13 -8.68
C HIS A 29 -20.84 15.23 -8.52
N THR A 30 -21.89 15.46 -9.32
CA THR A 30 -23.23 14.91 -9.09
C THR A 30 -23.33 13.40 -9.33
N ALA A 31 -22.54 12.86 -10.25
CA ALA A 31 -22.57 11.45 -10.66
C ALA A 31 -21.48 10.56 -10.00
N SER A 32 -20.90 11.01 -8.88
CA SER A 32 -19.79 10.33 -8.17
C SER A 32 -20.05 10.19 -6.67
N GLY A 33 -19.19 9.44 -5.98
CA GLY A 33 -19.29 9.22 -4.53
C GLY A 33 -20.32 8.16 -4.11
N TYR A 34 -20.67 7.23 -5.01
CA TYR A 34 -21.64 6.17 -4.75
C TYR A 34 -20.97 5.02 -3.98
N LEU A 35 -21.69 4.45 -3.01
CA LEU A 35 -21.25 3.27 -2.27
C LEU A 35 -22.06 2.04 -2.71
N TYR A 36 -21.38 0.97 -3.09
CA TYR A 36 -21.99 -0.29 -3.54
C TYR A 36 -21.81 -1.45 -2.55
N GLY A 37 -21.23 -1.19 -1.38
CA GLY A 37 -20.99 -2.19 -0.34
C GLY A 37 -19.59 -2.06 0.27
N LYS A 38 -19.14 -3.11 0.96
CA LYS A 38 -17.81 -3.19 1.57
C LYS A 38 -16.96 -4.21 0.84
N GLY A 39 -15.83 -3.76 0.27
CA GLY A 39 -14.82 -4.65 -0.28
C GLY A 39 -14.00 -5.34 0.82
N ALA A 40 -13.34 -6.45 0.48
CA ALA A 40 -12.43 -7.12 1.41
C ALA A 40 -11.18 -6.26 1.66
N THR A 41 -10.95 -5.90 2.91
CA THR A 41 -9.74 -5.17 3.33
C THR A 41 -8.55 -6.13 3.42
N LEU A 42 -7.33 -5.60 3.50
CA LEU A 42 -6.14 -6.40 3.79
C LEU A 42 -6.32 -7.21 5.10
N PHE A 43 -6.92 -6.59 6.11
CA PHE A 43 -7.26 -7.28 7.36
C PHE A 43 -8.30 -8.39 7.18
N ASP A 44 -9.28 -8.21 6.29
CA ASP A 44 -10.27 -9.25 5.98
C ASP A 44 -9.59 -10.42 5.26
N LYS A 45 -8.63 -10.15 4.37
CA LYS A 45 -7.76 -11.18 3.76
C LYS A 45 -6.92 -11.90 4.82
N MET A 46 -6.34 -11.16 5.79
CA MET A 46 -5.63 -11.74 6.94
C MET A 46 -6.51 -12.62 7.83
N LYS A 47 -7.79 -12.27 7.99
CA LYS A 47 -8.74 -13.06 8.77
C LYS A 47 -9.32 -14.24 7.99
N ALA A 48 -9.29 -14.23 6.65
CA ALA A 48 -9.81 -15.31 5.81
C ALA A 48 -8.81 -16.46 5.58
N ASP A 49 -7.55 -16.28 6.00
CA ASP A 49 -6.45 -17.23 5.88
C ASP A 49 -6.63 -18.47 6.80
N GLN A 50 -5.84 -19.53 6.59
CA GLN A 50 -5.89 -20.83 7.26
C GLN A 50 -5.90 -20.76 8.80
N HIS A 51 -5.47 -19.63 9.36
CA HIS A 51 -5.44 -19.35 10.80
C HIS A 51 -6.63 -18.53 11.31
N LYS A 52 -7.69 -18.36 10.51
CA LYS A 52 -8.92 -17.62 10.85
C LYS A 52 -9.42 -17.87 12.27
N ARG A 53 -9.58 -19.14 12.64
CA ARG A 53 -10.09 -19.55 13.97
C ARG A 53 -9.17 -19.14 15.12
N HIS A 54 -7.86 -19.09 14.89
CA HIS A 54 -6.89 -18.67 15.91
C HIS A 54 -6.82 -17.13 16.01
N ARG A 55 -6.92 -16.43 14.87
CA ARG A 55 -6.92 -14.96 14.79
C ARG A 55 -8.21 -14.31 15.30
N GLU A 56 -9.26 -15.09 15.57
CA GLU A 56 -10.47 -14.63 16.29
C GLU A 56 -10.19 -14.33 17.77
N HIS A 57 -9.15 -14.92 18.36
CA HIS A 57 -8.80 -14.75 19.78
C HIS A 57 -7.41 -14.16 19.99
N VAL A 58 -6.47 -14.38 19.06
CA VAL A 58 -5.10 -13.83 19.10
C VAL A 58 -4.79 -13.13 17.79
N ILE A 59 -4.90 -11.80 17.79
CA ILE A 59 -4.73 -10.95 16.58
C ILE A 59 -3.38 -11.21 15.89
N TYR A 60 -2.33 -11.48 16.67
CA TYR A 60 -0.96 -11.64 16.19
C TYR A 60 -0.59 -13.09 15.82
N TYR A 61 -1.52 -14.05 15.87
CA TYR A 61 -1.22 -15.45 15.55
C TYR A 61 -0.54 -15.59 14.16
N PRO A 62 0.58 -16.35 14.05
CA PRO A 62 1.08 -17.38 14.98
C PRO A 62 1.90 -16.88 16.17
N PHE A 63 2.10 -15.58 16.30
CA PHE A 63 2.77 -14.97 17.46
C PHE A 63 1.81 -14.83 18.64
N ALA A 64 2.36 -14.91 19.85
CA ALA A 64 1.63 -14.84 21.12
C ALA A 64 0.97 -13.48 21.31
N ASP A 65 1.68 -12.39 21.01
CA ASP A 65 1.23 -11.01 21.20
C ASP A 65 1.94 -10.04 20.23
N ASP A 66 1.70 -8.74 20.43
CA ASP A 66 2.27 -7.66 19.63
C ASP A 66 3.79 -7.54 19.80
N GLY A 67 4.28 -7.73 21.02
CA GLY A 67 5.70 -7.69 21.36
C GLY A 67 6.49 -8.82 20.73
N GLU A 68 5.95 -10.04 20.72
CA GLU A 68 6.56 -11.17 20.04
C GLU A 68 6.58 -10.97 18.52
N TRP A 69 5.52 -10.40 17.95
CA TRP A 69 5.51 -10.01 16.54
C TRP A 69 6.57 -8.94 16.22
N GLU A 70 6.75 -7.96 17.12
CA GLU A 70 7.80 -6.95 16.96
C GLU A 70 9.20 -7.57 16.98
N LEU A 71 9.47 -8.47 17.92
CA LEU A 71 10.71 -9.23 17.99
C LEU A 71 10.92 -10.05 16.71
N ALA A 72 9.91 -10.80 16.27
CA ALA A 72 9.94 -11.61 15.06
C ALA A 72 10.32 -10.78 13.81
N LYS A 73 9.66 -9.62 13.62
CA LYS A 73 9.99 -8.68 12.55
C LYS A 73 11.43 -8.19 12.63
N PHE A 74 11.88 -7.81 13.82
CA PHE A 74 13.24 -7.31 14.03
C PHE A 74 14.28 -8.36 13.64
N LEU A 75 14.14 -9.58 14.17
CA LEU A 75 15.04 -10.69 13.88
C LEU A 75 15.08 -10.99 12.37
N ALA A 76 13.92 -11.16 11.73
CA ALA A 76 13.84 -11.48 10.31
C ALA A 76 14.32 -10.36 9.38
N LYS A 77 14.32 -9.09 9.83
CA LYS A 77 14.78 -7.95 9.04
C LYS A 77 16.28 -7.71 9.17
N HIS A 78 16.85 -7.98 10.33
CA HIS A 78 18.19 -7.51 10.67
C HIS A 78 19.23 -8.62 10.87
N LEU A 79 18.81 -9.89 10.99
CA LEU A 79 19.71 -11.00 11.26
C LEU A 79 19.64 -12.06 10.16
N THR A 80 20.76 -12.76 9.98
CA THR A 80 20.82 -13.97 9.15
C THR A 80 20.13 -15.14 9.86
N GLN A 81 19.71 -16.17 9.11
CA GLN A 81 19.10 -17.36 9.72
C GLN A 81 19.99 -18.01 10.79
N THR A 82 21.31 -18.05 10.55
CA THR A 82 22.29 -18.54 11.53
C THR A 82 22.28 -17.71 12.81
N ALA A 83 22.32 -16.38 12.69
CA ALA A 83 22.32 -15.48 13.85
C ALA A 83 20.99 -15.53 14.62
N ILE A 84 19.85 -15.73 13.94
CA ILE A 84 18.55 -15.96 14.59
C ILE A 84 18.58 -17.27 15.39
N ASN A 85 19.10 -18.35 14.81
CA ASN A 85 19.22 -19.63 15.50
C ASN A 85 20.17 -19.54 16.72
N GLU A 86 21.24 -18.76 16.64
CA GLU A 86 22.12 -18.46 17.78
C GLU A 86 21.41 -17.63 18.86
N PHE A 87 20.67 -16.59 18.46
CA PHE A 87 19.86 -15.77 19.36
C PHE A 87 18.88 -16.64 20.17
N LEU A 88 18.16 -17.55 19.52
CA LEU A 88 17.20 -18.44 20.17
C LEU A 88 17.86 -19.45 21.14
N ARG A 89 19.17 -19.69 21.01
CA ARG A 89 19.97 -20.56 21.89
C ARG A 89 20.63 -19.83 23.05
N LEU A 90 20.46 -18.51 23.16
CA LEU A 90 21.06 -17.73 24.24
C LEU A 90 20.60 -18.25 25.61
N LYS A 91 21.55 -18.35 26.55
CA LYS A 91 21.29 -18.74 27.95
C LYS A 91 20.25 -17.86 28.64
N TRP A 92 20.00 -16.67 28.10
CA TRP A 92 18.94 -15.75 28.53
C TRP A 92 17.57 -16.42 28.59
N PHE A 93 17.28 -17.30 27.62
CA PHE A 93 16.01 -18.03 27.52
C PHE A 93 15.95 -19.30 28.39
N HIS A 94 16.97 -19.59 29.20
CA HIS A 94 16.92 -20.74 30.12
C HIS A 94 16.05 -20.47 31.35
N LYS A 95 15.86 -19.19 31.71
CA LYS A 95 15.10 -18.77 32.90
C LYS A 95 13.90 -17.88 32.57
N ARG A 96 13.62 -17.69 31.28
CA ARG A 96 12.59 -16.78 30.76
C ARG A 96 11.82 -17.50 29.67
N GLU A 97 10.61 -17.01 29.40
CA GLU A 97 9.84 -17.50 28.26
C GLU A 97 10.60 -17.28 26.96
N LYS A 98 10.55 -18.31 26.12
CA LYS A 98 11.07 -18.29 24.76
C LYS A 98 10.01 -17.71 23.84
N PRO A 99 10.43 -17.13 22.70
CA PRO A 99 9.51 -16.89 21.63
C PRO A 99 8.82 -18.20 21.20
N SER A 100 7.61 -18.10 20.66
CA SER A 100 6.77 -19.20 20.20
C SER A 100 7.41 -20.01 19.06
N PHE A 101 8.42 -19.44 18.39
CA PHE A 101 9.22 -20.08 17.35
C PHE A 101 10.58 -20.55 17.89
N ASN A 102 10.99 -21.76 17.49
CA ASN A 102 12.20 -22.44 17.98
C ASN A 102 13.37 -22.39 16.99
N SER A 103 13.14 -21.96 15.75
CA SER A 103 14.19 -21.83 14.73
C SER A 103 13.89 -20.69 13.76
N ALA A 104 14.93 -20.27 13.04
CA ALA A 104 14.82 -19.29 11.97
C ALA A 104 13.92 -19.78 10.83
N GLU A 105 13.98 -21.07 10.50
CA GLU A 105 13.15 -21.69 9.47
C GLU A 105 11.66 -21.68 9.88
N GLN A 106 11.36 -21.94 11.15
CA GLN A 106 10.00 -21.85 11.66
C GLN A 106 9.48 -20.42 11.62
N LEU A 107 10.29 -19.44 12.05
CA LEU A 107 9.95 -18.03 11.98
C LEU A 107 9.69 -17.57 10.55
N LEU A 108 10.57 -17.91 9.62
CA LEU A 108 10.42 -17.55 8.21
C LEU A 108 9.21 -18.25 7.59
N GLY A 109 9.00 -19.53 7.88
CA GLY A 109 7.79 -20.24 7.45
C GLY A 109 6.51 -19.58 7.95
N TRP A 110 6.48 -19.09 9.19
CA TRP A 110 5.35 -18.31 9.71
C TRP A 110 5.16 -17.00 8.97
N ILE A 111 6.25 -16.27 8.67
CA ILE A 111 6.19 -15.04 7.88
C ILE A 111 5.66 -15.33 6.48
N ASP A 112 6.07 -16.43 5.85
CA ASP A 112 5.63 -16.85 4.51
C ASP A 112 4.14 -17.25 4.49
N THR A 113 3.57 -17.65 5.63
CA THR A 113 2.11 -17.89 5.75
C THR A 113 1.29 -16.62 5.93
N LEU A 114 1.91 -15.48 6.24
CA LEU A 114 1.17 -14.21 6.30
C LEU A 114 0.72 -13.86 4.88
N PRO A 115 -0.50 -13.32 4.70
CA PRO A 115 -0.95 -12.91 3.38
C PRO A 115 0.03 -11.88 2.82
N SER A 116 0.73 -12.29 1.77
CA SER A 116 1.63 -11.44 1.04
C SER A 116 0.83 -10.50 0.14
N GLY A 117 1.41 -9.34 -0.15
CA GLY A 117 0.93 -8.51 -1.24
C GLY A 117 1.09 -9.21 -2.61
N PRO A 118 0.90 -8.46 -3.71
CA PRO A 118 1.04 -8.99 -5.06
C PRO A 118 2.37 -9.68 -5.29
N VAL A 119 2.36 -10.79 -6.02
CA VAL A 119 3.52 -11.67 -6.19
C VAL A 119 4.51 -11.07 -7.19
N TRP A 120 5.80 -11.13 -6.86
CA TRP A 120 6.86 -10.74 -7.79
C TRP A 120 6.99 -11.75 -8.93
N GLN A 121 7.12 -11.22 -10.15
CA GLN A 121 7.34 -11.95 -11.38
C GLN A 121 8.64 -11.49 -12.02
N CYS A 122 9.27 -12.37 -12.80
CA CYS A 122 10.48 -12.07 -13.54
C CYS A 122 10.29 -12.50 -15.00
N THR A 123 10.49 -11.57 -15.92
CA THR A 123 10.40 -11.80 -17.36
C THR A 123 11.68 -11.34 -18.03
N THR A 124 12.37 -12.23 -18.72
CA THR A 124 13.52 -11.85 -19.56
C THR A 124 13.01 -11.16 -20.83
N LEU A 125 13.37 -9.89 -21.01
CA LEU A 125 12.99 -9.10 -22.16
C LEU A 125 13.87 -9.45 -23.35
N GLN A 126 13.24 -9.67 -24.50
CA GLN A 126 13.91 -9.84 -25.79
C GLN A 126 13.61 -8.59 -26.63
N ILE A 127 14.55 -7.67 -26.70
CA ILE A 127 14.40 -6.45 -27.49
C ILE A 127 14.95 -6.74 -28.89
N GLN A 128 14.04 -6.91 -29.86
CA GLN A 128 14.42 -7.03 -31.26
C GLN A 128 15.20 -5.77 -31.66
N ASP A 129 16.29 -5.95 -32.40
CA ASP A 129 17.23 -4.92 -32.85
C ASP A 129 18.20 -4.35 -31.80
N CYS A 130 18.21 -4.88 -30.56
CA CYS A 130 19.22 -4.55 -29.54
C CYS A 130 19.93 -5.82 -29.07
N ALA A 131 21.13 -6.09 -29.59
CA ALA A 131 21.97 -7.18 -29.10
C ALA A 131 22.51 -6.82 -27.71
N THR A 132 21.88 -7.34 -26.66
CA THR A 132 22.33 -7.16 -25.29
C THR A 132 23.35 -8.24 -24.92
N THR A 133 24.52 -7.86 -24.40
CA THR A 133 25.55 -8.80 -23.92
C THR A 133 25.05 -9.69 -22.77
N HIS A 134 24.08 -9.20 -21.99
CA HIS A 134 23.44 -9.91 -20.88
C HIS A 134 21.92 -9.82 -20.99
N PRO A 135 21.17 -10.83 -20.54
CA PRO A 135 19.71 -10.80 -20.54
C PRO A 135 19.19 -9.64 -19.69
N ILE A 136 18.27 -8.85 -20.23
CA ILE A 136 17.55 -7.82 -19.47
C ILE A 136 16.39 -8.50 -18.76
N ASN A 137 16.44 -8.56 -17.43
CA ASN A 137 15.36 -9.12 -16.62
C ASN A 137 14.47 -8.00 -16.09
N LEU A 138 13.18 -8.05 -16.44
CA LEU A 138 12.15 -7.22 -15.84
C LEU A 138 11.60 -7.94 -14.62
N ILE A 139 11.78 -7.35 -13.45
CA ILE A 139 11.17 -7.82 -12.19
C ILE A 139 9.96 -6.92 -11.92
N TRP A 140 8.76 -7.49 -11.84
CA TRP A 140 7.51 -6.74 -11.81
C TRP A 140 6.43 -7.41 -10.97
N ARG A 141 5.34 -6.68 -10.69
CA ARG A 141 4.12 -7.17 -10.05
C ARG A 141 2.93 -6.78 -10.92
N ASP A 142 1.85 -7.56 -10.89
CA ASP A 142 0.63 -7.20 -11.60
C ASP A 142 0.10 -5.85 -11.11
N GLY A 143 -0.01 -4.89 -12.03
CA GLY A 143 -0.38 -3.51 -11.67
C GLY A 143 -1.77 -3.40 -11.07
N LYS A 144 -2.72 -4.23 -11.51
CA LYS A 144 -4.07 -4.26 -10.96
C LYS A 144 -4.05 -4.82 -9.54
N GLU A 145 -3.34 -5.93 -9.31
CA GLU A 145 -3.20 -6.48 -7.95
C GLU A 145 -2.52 -5.48 -7.00
N VAL A 146 -1.52 -4.73 -7.47
CA VAL A 146 -0.88 -3.67 -6.68
C VAL A 146 -1.85 -2.55 -6.32
N VAL A 147 -2.68 -2.12 -7.26
CA VAL A 147 -3.72 -1.10 -6.99
C VAL A 147 -4.76 -1.62 -5.99
N GLU A 148 -5.20 -2.89 -6.15
CA GLU A 148 -6.15 -3.52 -5.23
C GLU A 148 -5.56 -3.68 -3.82
N ASP A 149 -4.27 -4.01 -3.70
CA ASP A 149 -3.55 -4.10 -2.44
C ASP A 149 -3.50 -2.73 -1.74
N ILE A 150 -3.11 -1.67 -2.46
CA ILE A 150 -3.07 -0.29 -1.96
C ILE A 150 -4.46 0.16 -1.47
N LEU A 151 -5.51 -0.08 -2.27
CA LEU A 151 -6.90 0.28 -1.91
C LEU A 151 -7.39 -0.49 -0.69
N SER A 152 -6.95 -1.73 -0.50
CA SER A 152 -7.36 -2.57 0.63
C SER A 152 -6.64 -2.23 1.94
N ASN A 153 -5.62 -1.38 1.90
CA ASN A 153 -4.81 -1.03 3.05
C ASN A 153 -5.49 0.01 3.95
N LEU A 154 -5.87 -0.42 5.16
CA LEU A 154 -6.61 0.42 6.11
C LEU A 154 -5.82 1.65 6.59
N ILE A 155 -4.49 1.67 6.47
CA ILE A 155 -3.68 2.85 6.80
C ILE A 155 -4.12 4.06 5.98
N PHE A 156 -4.57 3.85 4.74
CA PHE A 156 -5.00 4.93 3.85
C PHE A 156 -6.51 5.19 3.90
N ALA A 157 -7.30 4.38 4.61
CA ALA A 157 -8.77 4.42 4.55
C ALA A 157 -9.34 5.82 4.86
N ASN A 158 -8.71 6.54 5.78
CA ASN A 158 -9.13 7.89 6.20
C ASN A 158 -8.49 9.03 5.38
N TYR A 159 -7.61 8.69 4.44
CA TYR A 159 -6.81 9.64 3.67
C TYR A 159 -7.02 9.47 2.17
N MET A 160 -8.13 8.84 1.76
CA MET A 160 -8.48 8.64 0.38
C MET A 160 -9.69 9.48 -0.03
N THR A 161 -9.61 10.09 -1.21
CA THR A 161 -10.72 10.77 -1.87
C THR A 161 -11.12 10.00 -3.11
N PHE A 162 -12.44 9.91 -3.35
CA PHE A 162 -13.02 9.18 -4.49
C PHE A 162 -13.97 10.05 -5.32
N ASP A 163 -14.31 11.23 -4.81
CA ASP A 163 -15.32 12.10 -5.39
C ASP A 163 -14.66 13.38 -5.95
N PRO A 164 -14.71 13.60 -7.28
CA PRO A 164 -14.34 14.86 -7.88
C PRO A 164 -15.13 16.00 -7.25
N HIS A 165 -14.46 17.10 -6.93
CA HIS A 165 -15.11 18.22 -6.28
C HIS A 165 -14.51 19.56 -6.68
N VAL A 166 -15.29 20.61 -6.52
CA VAL A 166 -14.88 22.00 -6.73
C VAL A 166 -14.75 22.65 -5.37
N VAL A 167 -13.66 23.38 -5.17
CA VAL A 167 -13.34 24.13 -3.96
C VAL A 167 -13.23 25.59 -4.39
N MET A 168 -14.00 26.45 -3.74
CA MET A 168 -14.00 27.89 -3.96
C MET A 168 -13.56 28.58 -2.68
N HIS A 169 -12.61 29.51 -2.78
CA HIS A 169 -12.21 30.42 -1.72
C HIS A 169 -12.65 31.83 -2.13
N GLY A 170 -13.78 32.29 -1.58
CA GLY A 170 -14.51 33.44 -2.12
C GLY A 170 -14.93 33.20 -3.57
N MET A 171 -14.41 34.01 -4.50
CA MET A 171 -14.69 33.89 -5.95
C MET A 171 -13.63 33.10 -6.72
N GLU A 172 -12.53 32.70 -6.07
CA GLU A 172 -11.42 32.00 -6.71
C GLU A 172 -11.54 30.50 -6.50
N ARG A 173 -11.13 29.74 -7.52
CA ARG A 173 -11.13 28.28 -7.46
C ARG A 173 -9.78 27.77 -6.97
N GLU A 174 -9.80 26.88 -5.98
CA GLU A 174 -8.62 26.20 -5.48
C GLU A 174 -8.38 24.88 -6.22
N TYR A 175 -7.11 24.58 -6.48
CA TYR A 175 -6.64 23.28 -6.97
C TYR A 175 -5.52 22.77 -6.05
N SER A 176 -5.80 21.73 -5.28
CA SER A 176 -4.87 21.19 -4.27
C SER A 176 -4.61 19.69 -4.44
N GLU A 177 -5.63 18.92 -4.78
CA GLU A 177 -5.53 17.46 -4.98
C GLU A 177 -6.03 17.04 -6.37
N PHE A 178 -5.73 15.79 -6.78
CA PHE A 178 -6.16 15.27 -8.09
C PHE A 178 -7.66 15.48 -8.34
N PHE A 179 -8.48 15.25 -7.31
CA PHE A 179 -9.94 15.34 -7.39
C PHE A 179 -10.50 16.78 -7.46
N THR A 180 -9.67 17.80 -7.26
CA THR A 180 -10.06 19.21 -7.46
C THR A 180 -9.89 19.69 -8.91
N GLY A 181 -9.16 18.93 -9.73
CA GLY A 181 -8.77 19.29 -11.09
C GLY A 181 -9.92 19.24 -12.11
N ASN A 182 -9.93 20.17 -13.07
CA ASN A 182 -10.96 20.19 -14.14
C ASN A 182 -11.02 18.90 -14.95
N ARG A 183 -9.87 18.25 -15.16
CA ARG A 183 -9.78 17.04 -15.97
C ARG A 183 -10.52 15.86 -15.34
N VAL A 184 -10.49 15.72 -14.01
CA VAL A 184 -11.18 14.60 -13.35
C VAL A 184 -12.70 14.74 -13.46
N HIS A 185 -13.24 15.97 -13.42
CA HIS A 185 -14.66 16.25 -13.62
C HIS A 185 -15.09 15.83 -15.03
N HIS A 186 -14.35 16.27 -16.06
CA HIS A 186 -14.64 15.89 -17.45
C HIS A 186 -14.53 14.38 -17.72
N ILE A 187 -13.65 13.68 -17.00
CA ILE A 187 -13.57 12.21 -17.09
C ILE A 187 -14.81 11.60 -16.43
N GLN A 188 -15.21 12.08 -15.24
CA GLN A 188 -16.37 11.58 -14.52
C GLN A 188 -17.67 11.76 -15.32
N ASP A 189 -17.83 12.87 -16.05
CA ASP A 189 -18.95 13.13 -16.96
C ASP A 189 -19.09 12.07 -18.07
N GLN A 190 -17.99 11.41 -18.45
CA GLN A 190 -17.96 10.40 -19.52
C GLN A 190 -18.11 8.96 -18.98
N LEU A 191 -18.14 8.79 -17.66
CA LEU A 191 -18.25 7.48 -17.04
C LEU A 191 -19.70 7.18 -16.63
N PRO A 192 -20.07 5.89 -16.50
CA PRO A 192 -21.36 5.52 -15.92
C PRO A 192 -21.55 6.15 -14.54
N GLU A 193 -22.80 6.45 -14.20
CA GLU A 193 -23.16 7.01 -12.90
C GLU A 193 -22.64 6.11 -11.75
N GLY A 194 -21.96 6.74 -10.80
CA GLY A 194 -21.32 6.09 -9.67
C GLY A 194 -20.06 5.30 -9.98
N ALA A 195 -19.54 5.34 -11.21
CA ALA A 195 -18.19 4.86 -11.48
C ALA A 195 -17.17 5.65 -10.64
N THR A 196 -16.17 4.95 -10.09
CA THR A 196 -15.10 5.55 -9.29
C THR A 196 -13.82 5.63 -10.11
N ILE A 197 -13.19 6.81 -10.12
CA ILE A 197 -11.90 7.02 -10.78
C ILE A 197 -10.77 6.65 -9.81
N ILE A 198 -9.84 5.82 -10.28
CA ILE A 198 -8.61 5.48 -9.56
C ILE A 198 -7.42 6.01 -10.39
N PRO A 199 -6.89 7.21 -10.07
CA PRO A 199 -5.79 7.78 -10.82
C PRO A 199 -4.51 6.99 -10.53
N ILE A 200 -3.80 6.53 -11.55
CA ILE A 200 -2.52 5.83 -11.38
C ILE A 200 -1.38 6.83 -11.55
N ILE A 201 -0.49 6.89 -10.57
CA ILE A 201 0.72 7.71 -10.59
C ILE A 201 1.91 6.76 -10.70
N LEU A 202 2.70 6.94 -11.76
CA LEU A 202 3.94 6.22 -11.97
C LEU A 202 5.12 7.18 -11.82
N ALA A 203 6.15 6.74 -11.10
CA ALA A 203 7.42 7.45 -11.00
C ALA A 203 8.56 6.47 -11.28
N SER A 204 9.58 6.89 -12.00
CA SER A 204 10.79 6.11 -12.18
C SER A 204 11.98 6.95 -11.78
N ASP A 205 12.89 6.37 -11.00
CA ASP A 205 14.14 7.01 -10.64
C ASP A 205 15.27 6.01 -10.82
N LYS A 206 16.45 6.50 -11.17
CA LYS A 206 17.63 5.68 -11.35
C LYS A 206 18.26 5.44 -9.98
N THR A 207 18.34 4.18 -9.57
CA THR A 207 18.89 3.79 -8.28
C THR A 207 20.13 2.91 -8.44
N PRO A 208 21.26 3.24 -7.82
CA PRO A 208 22.42 2.36 -7.81
C PRO A 208 22.15 1.16 -6.89
N MET A 209 22.29 -0.06 -7.42
CA MET A 209 22.20 -1.29 -6.62
C MET A 209 23.52 -1.48 -5.88
N THR A 210 23.65 -0.83 -4.73
CA THR A 210 24.72 -0.95 -3.71
C THR A 210 26.14 -0.48 -4.11
N ARG A 211 26.84 0.11 -3.12
CA ARG A 211 28.20 0.66 -3.22
C ARG A 211 29.33 -0.41 -3.30
N HIS A 212 29.03 -1.71 -3.24
CA HIS A 212 30.04 -2.78 -3.08
C HIS A 212 29.91 -3.96 -4.05
N THR A 213 28.93 -3.96 -4.95
CA THR A 213 28.74 -5.05 -5.93
C THR A 213 28.64 -4.47 -7.34
N GLY A 214 29.80 -4.11 -7.89
CA GLY A 214 30.00 -4.11 -9.35
C GLY A 214 29.23 -3.10 -10.21
N GLY A 215 28.73 -1.99 -9.66
CA GLY A 215 28.19 -0.88 -10.47
C GLY A 215 26.87 -1.19 -11.20
N LEU A 216 26.08 -2.15 -10.71
CA LEU A 216 24.75 -2.43 -11.24
C LEU A 216 23.80 -1.27 -10.93
N GLU A 217 23.08 -0.79 -11.94
CA GLU A 217 22.08 0.27 -11.82
C GLU A 217 20.71 -0.33 -12.14
N MET A 218 19.72 -0.02 -11.30
CA MET A 218 18.32 -0.36 -11.55
C MET A 218 17.51 0.91 -11.79
N HIS A 219 16.54 0.79 -12.69
CA HIS A 219 15.54 1.82 -12.96
C HIS A 219 14.18 1.33 -12.45
N PRO A 220 13.93 1.34 -11.13
CA PRO A 220 12.62 1.00 -10.61
C PRO A 220 11.53 1.88 -11.19
N VAL A 221 10.35 1.30 -11.35
CA VAL A 221 9.09 2.02 -11.55
C VAL A 221 8.26 1.83 -10.29
N PHE A 222 7.96 2.94 -9.64
CA PHE A 222 7.06 3.03 -8.49
C PHE A 222 5.65 3.33 -8.98
N ILE A 223 4.68 2.70 -8.32
CA ILE A 223 3.25 2.90 -8.57
C ILE A 223 2.56 3.33 -7.28
N THR A 224 1.65 4.29 -7.40
CA THR A 224 0.75 4.72 -6.33
C THR A 224 -0.55 5.24 -6.95
N ILE A 225 -1.53 5.58 -6.13
CA ILE A 225 -2.82 6.07 -6.59
C ILE A 225 -3.07 7.51 -6.15
N GLY A 226 -3.69 8.31 -7.02
CA GLY A 226 -4.05 9.70 -6.74
C GLY A 226 -5.23 9.86 -5.79
N ASN A 227 -5.86 8.77 -5.36
CA ASN A 227 -6.87 8.78 -4.31
C ASN A 227 -6.28 9.14 -2.95
N ILE A 228 -5.05 8.71 -2.67
CA ILE A 228 -4.36 9.01 -1.41
C ILE A 228 -3.96 10.48 -1.41
N GLN A 229 -4.27 11.19 -0.33
CA GLN A 229 -3.87 12.59 -0.13
C GLN A 229 -2.36 12.79 -0.32
N SER A 230 -1.98 13.93 -0.90
CA SER A 230 -0.61 14.17 -1.35
C SER A 230 0.41 14.16 -0.22
N ASP A 231 0.07 14.70 0.95
CA ASP A 231 0.89 14.73 2.16
C ASP A 231 1.14 13.32 2.73
N VAL A 232 0.10 12.50 2.81
CA VAL A 232 0.19 11.10 3.26
C VAL A 232 1.02 10.28 2.29
N ARG A 233 0.85 10.50 0.98
CA ARG A 233 1.68 9.88 -0.06
C ARG A 233 3.15 10.26 0.10
N MET A 234 3.45 11.53 0.35
CA MET A 234 4.82 12.02 0.57
C MET A 234 5.47 11.42 1.83
N GLN A 235 4.70 11.29 2.92
CA GLN A 235 5.19 10.67 4.15
C GLN A 235 5.47 9.17 3.97
N ALA A 236 4.61 8.46 3.24
CA ALA A 236 4.85 7.04 2.92
C ALA A 236 6.13 6.86 2.09
N THR A 237 6.34 7.71 1.07
CA THR A 237 7.54 7.68 0.23
C THR A 237 8.83 7.94 1.02
N SER A 238 8.80 8.83 2.03
CA SER A 238 9.96 9.12 2.88
C SER A 238 10.44 7.92 3.74
N ARG A 239 9.56 6.93 3.96
CA ARG A 239 9.84 5.74 4.78
C ARG A 239 10.25 4.52 3.96
N THR A 240 10.15 4.60 2.63
CA THR A 240 10.62 3.55 1.71
C THR A 240 12.14 3.64 1.56
N HIS A 241 12.87 2.99 2.46
CA HIS A 241 14.26 2.63 2.18
C HIS A 241 14.28 1.57 1.07
N PRO A 242 15.09 1.73 0.01
CA PRO A 242 15.25 0.74 -1.05
C PRO A 242 16.05 -0.44 -0.52
N HIS A 243 15.41 -1.29 0.27
CA HIS A 243 15.89 -2.64 0.54
C HIS A 243 15.04 -3.58 -0.30
N PHE A 244 15.58 -3.92 -1.46
CA PHE A 244 15.22 -5.13 -2.17
C PHE A 244 15.36 -6.30 -1.18
N ARG A 245 14.23 -6.93 -0.84
CA ARG A 245 14.19 -8.32 -0.38
C ARG A 245 14.04 -9.19 -1.61
#